data_AF-A0A1E7F4C8-F1
#
_entry.id   AF-A0A1E7F4C8-F1
#
_cell.length_a   1.000
_cell.length_b   1.000
_cell.length_c   1.000
_cell.angle_alpha   90.00
_cell.angle_beta   90.00
_cell.angle_gamma   90.00
#
_symmetry.space_group_name_H-M   'P 1'
#
loop_
_entity.id
_entity.type
_entity.pdbx_description
1 polymer ?
#
loop_
_entity_poly.entity_id
_entity_poly.type
_entity_poly.pdbx_seq_one_letter_code
_entity_poly.pdbx_strand_id
1 'polypeptide(L)'
;MDANIINEENHHQHAAADARRRLARRRRRLELITVLQKAEDFPSRSENKTDELVETFLENLEDDVHDMICEGGHDDGLDSDRDTEAEVETVLRLFPDVMTRDIEILYYEDDGYDDADEEEVTLFYYPIQLLAVTFPRLAIELGLFDEQQRGGLLSRGGYISEGEGHPVLHYLMRSDPIERCSQEHNEHIDDTYLQVLIQLRKMGLLKKEDIQMYNLLNGLFVPEKRFRFLVAWDPSALTHTNKNGYLPIHSPNYRYSIRGFKFVFEYGIHYFPKKKGINLLFRKSNYGSTPFQHACCIYGHEQVMEVVEDNLARYSTSLDNHAPPFNIVEALMMAAIDENVHLDSVYFLIRREPDILQKLLASSSLSSIESATNSNQRKRKRNDIIYQNIMDEE
;
A
#
# COMPACT_ATOMS: atom_id res chain seq x y z
N MET A 1 53.73 5.71 21.29
CA MET A 1 53.02 4.43 21.40
C MET A 1 52.30 4.28 22.75
N ASP A 2 52.14 5.35 23.54
CA ASP A 2 51.68 5.24 24.94
C ASP A 2 50.26 5.74 25.22
N ALA A 3 49.51 6.12 24.19
CA ALA A 3 48.13 6.61 24.34
C ALA A 3 47.07 5.49 24.51
N ASN A 4 47.44 4.22 24.35
CA ASN A 4 46.45 3.12 24.28
C ASN A 4 46.16 2.42 25.62
N ILE A 5 46.97 2.64 26.66
CA ILE A 5 46.84 1.89 27.93
C ILE A 5 45.81 2.52 28.88
N ILE A 6 45.54 3.83 28.76
CA ILE A 6 44.60 4.54 29.66
C ILE A 6 43.13 4.19 29.34
N ASN A 7 42.82 3.69 28.15
CA ASN A 7 41.43 3.46 27.73
C ASN A 7 40.83 2.15 28.25
N GLU A 8 41.64 1.11 28.50
CA GLU A 8 41.14 -0.19 28.97
C GLU A 8 40.67 -0.16 30.44
N GLU A 9 41.33 0.61 31.29
CA GLU A 9 41.00 0.66 32.72
C GLU A 9 39.64 1.34 32.98
N ASN A 10 39.24 2.32 32.15
CA ASN A 10 37.93 2.95 32.22
C ASN A 10 36.79 2.00 31.82
N HIS A 11 36.98 1.16 30.78
CA HIS A 11 35.96 0.21 30.36
C HIS A 11 35.64 -0.84 31.44
N HIS A 12 36.64 -1.30 32.19
CA HIS A 12 36.43 -2.27 33.27
C HIS A 12 35.64 -1.67 34.45
N GLN A 13 35.86 -0.40 34.78
CA GLN A 13 35.12 0.27 35.86
C GLN A 13 33.64 0.46 35.50
N HIS A 14 33.33 0.84 34.26
CA HIS A 14 31.95 0.99 33.78
C HIS A 14 31.19 -0.35 33.80
N ALA A 15 31.79 -1.43 33.28
CA ALA A 15 31.17 -2.75 33.29
C ALA A 15 30.87 -3.26 34.71
N ALA A 16 31.79 -3.02 35.65
CA ALA A 16 31.59 -3.39 37.06
C ALA A 16 30.46 -2.60 37.73
N ALA A 17 30.35 -1.30 37.44
CA ALA A 17 29.26 -0.46 37.94
C ALA A 17 27.89 -0.93 37.42
N ASP A 18 27.80 -1.26 36.14
CA ASP A 18 26.55 -1.75 35.54
C ASP A 18 26.14 -3.13 36.05
N ALA A 19 27.10 -4.04 36.24
CA ALA A 19 26.84 -5.33 36.85
C ALA A 19 26.27 -5.18 38.28
N ARG A 20 26.85 -4.27 39.09
CA ARG A 20 26.32 -3.95 40.43
C ARG A 20 24.91 -3.37 40.37
N ARG A 21 24.65 -2.44 39.44
CA ARG A 21 23.30 -1.87 39.23
C ARG A 21 22.29 -2.93 38.82
N ARG A 22 22.65 -3.87 37.93
CA ARG A 22 21.79 -4.99 37.53
C ARG A 22 21.48 -5.92 38.71
N LEU A 23 22.47 -6.27 39.52
CA LEU A 23 22.27 -7.10 40.71
C LEU A 23 21.37 -6.42 41.75
N ALA A 24 21.57 -5.12 41.99
CA ALA A 24 20.72 -4.34 42.89
C ALA A 24 19.27 -4.25 42.40
N ARG A 25 19.04 -4.06 41.09
CA ARG A 25 17.70 -4.11 40.48
C ARG A 25 17.05 -5.48 40.67
N ARG A 26 17.78 -6.56 40.39
CA ARG A 26 17.29 -7.93 40.56
C ARG A 26 16.91 -8.22 42.01
N ARG A 27 17.72 -7.79 42.97
CA ARG A 27 17.43 -7.93 44.40
C ARG A 27 16.13 -7.21 44.79
N ARG A 28 15.96 -5.95 44.37
CA ARG A 28 14.71 -5.20 44.64
C ARG A 28 13.48 -5.87 44.03
N ARG A 29 13.58 -6.41 42.82
CA ARG A 29 12.49 -7.17 42.18
C ARG A 29 12.13 -8.43 42.97
N LEU A 30 13.12 -9.18 43.45
CA LEU A 30 12.87 -10.38 44.27
C LEU A 30 12.26 -10.04 45.64
N GLU A 31 12.70 -8.94 46.25
CA GLU A 31 12.11 -8.43 47.49
C GLU A 31 10.65 -8.03 47.27
N LEU A 32 10.33 -7.31 46.19
CA LEU A 32 8.95 -6.98 45.81
C LEU A 32 8.09 -8.22 45.59
N ILE A 33 8.57 -9.20 44.80
CA ILE A 33 7.86 -10.48 44.57
C ILE A 33 7.58 -11.19 45.90
N THR A 34 8.55 -11.21 46.81
CA THR A 34 8.40 -11.85 48.13
C THR A 34 7.35 -11.13 48.98
N VAL A 35 7.26 -9.80 48.90
CA VAL A 35 6.23 -9.01 49.60
C VAL A 35 4.85 -9.32 49.04
N LEU A 36 4.70 -9.34 47.70
CA LEU A 36 3.43 -9.64 47.03
C LEU A 36 2.95 -11.07 47.32
N GLN A 37 3.86 -12.06 47.34
CA GLN A 37 3.53 -13.45 47.67
C GLN A 37 3.03 -13.66 49.11
N LYS A 38 3.28 -12.69 50.00
CA LYS A 38 2.87 -12.74 51.41
C LYS A 38 1.77 -11.73 51.74
N ALA A 39 1.19 -11.08 50.73
CA ALA A 39 0.22 -10.00 50.94
C ALA A 39 -1.02 -10.48 51.70
N GLU A 40 -1.47 -11.72 51.45
CA GLU A 40 -2.62 -12.36 52.14
C GLU A 40 -2.38 -12.58 53.65
N ASP A 41 -1.12 -12.61 54.10
CA ASP A 41 -0.77 -12.78 55.51
C ASP A 41 -0.73 -11.43 56.28
N PHE A 42 -0.89 -10.31 55.59
CA PHE A 42 -0.82 -8.98 56.20
C PHE A 42 -2.14 -8.58 56.87
N PRO A 43 -2.12 -7.66 57.86
CA PRO A 43 -3.35 -7.05 58.35
C PRO A 43 -4.09 -6.37 57.20
N SER A 44 -5.42 -6.46 57.18
CA SER A 44 -6.28 -5.92 56.10
C SER A 44 -5.99 -4.47 55.68
N ARG A 45 -5.55 -3.62 56.62
CA ARG A 45 -5.13 -2.24 56.30
C ARG A 45 -3.90 -2.19 55.37
N SER A 46 -2.95 -3.10 55.57
CA SER A 46 -1.75 -3.20 54.74
C SER A 46 -2.04 -3.90 53.41
N GLU A 47 -2.89 -4.93 53.43
CA GLU A 47 -3.38 -5.64 52.24
C GLU A 47 -4.02 -4.67 51.25
N ASN A 48 -5.06 -3.91 51.66
CA ASN A 48 -5.73 -2.93 50.80
C ASN A 48 -4.76 -1.89 50.19
N LYS A 49 -3.73 -1.48 50.96
CA LYS A 49 -2.74 -0.52 50.48
C LYS A 49 -1.78 -1.16 49.49
N THR A 50 -1.43 -2.44 49.69
CA THR A 50 -0.65 -3.21 48.72
C THR A 50 -1.44 -3.38 47.43
N ASP A 51 -2.74 -3.67 47.51
CA ASP A 51 -3.60 -3.81 46.34
C ASP A 51 -3.72 -2.50 45.55
N GLU A 52 -4.01 -1.37 46.21
CA GLU A 52 -4.06 -0.04 45.58
C GLU A 52 -2.74 0.31 44.85
N LEU A 53 -1.59 -0.03 45.46
CA LEU A 53 -0.28 0.20 44.84
C LEU A 53 -0.02 -0.73 43.66
N VAL A 54 -0.54 -1.96 43.69
CA VAL A 54 -0.42 -2.92 42.58
C VAL A 54 -1.30 -2.48 41.42
N GLU A 55 -2.55 -2.10 41.67
CA GLU A 55 -3.47 -1.56 40.67
C GLU A 55 -2.85 -0.34 39.98
N THR A 56 -2.44 0.66 40.77
CA THR A 56 -1.79 1.87 40.25
C THR A 56 -0.53 1.54 39.43
N PHE A 57 0.27 0.56 39.86
CA PHE A 57 1.46 0.15 39.11
C PHE A 57 1.12 -0.51 37.77
N LEU A 58 0.11 -1.38 37.74
CA LEU A 58 -0.31 -2.06 36.52
C LEU A 58 -0.95 -1.11 35.52
N GLU A 59 -1.80 -0.18 35.98
CA GLU A 59 -2.40 0.86 35.13
C GLU A 59 -1.32 1.73 34.49
N ASN A 60 -0.39 2.28 35.28
CA ASN A 60 0.70 3.09 34.73
C ASN A 60 1.58 2.30 33.76
N LEU A 61 1.87 1.02 34.05
CA LEU A 61 2.67 0.20 33.15
C LEU A 61 1.92 -0.15 31.86
N GLU A 62 0.60 -0.34 31.94
CA GLU A 62 -0.25 -0.55 30.77
C GLU A 62 -0.29 0.70 29.88
N ASP A 63 -0.41 1.88 30.49
CA ASP A 63 -0.34 3.18 29.81
C ASP A 63 1.04 3.39 29.18
N ASP A 64 2.13 3.14 29.91
CA ASP A 64 3.51 3.22 29.38
C ASP A 64 3.70 2.28 28.16
N VAL A 65 3.12 1.07 28.20
CA VAL A 65 3.19 0.11 27.08
C VAL A 65 2.39 0.60 25.89
N HIS A 66 1.21 1.17 26.14
CA HIS A 66 0.39 1.78 25.10
C HIS A 66 1.13 2.95 24.42
N ASP A 67 1.72 3.83 25.22
CA ASP A 67 2.47 4.98 24.74
C ASP A 67 3.70 4.53 23.95
N MET A 68 4.46 3.55 24.43
CA MET A 68 5.60 2.95 23.71
C MET A 68 5.22 2.35 22.34
N ILE A 69 3.99 1.82 22.19
CA ILE A 69 3.46 1.29 20.92
C ILE A 69 3.04 2.43 19.98
N CYS A 70 2.52 3.52 20.52
CA CYS A 70 1.97 4.65 19.77
C CYS A 70 3.02 5.71 19.41
N GLU A 71 4.08 5.86 20.21
CA GLU A 71 5.14 6.85 20.02
C GLU A 71 6.06 6.45 18.86
N GLY A 72 5.96 7.20 17.76
CA GLY A 72 6.58 6.87 16.49
C GLY A 72 7.83 7.64 16.10
N GLY A 73 8.44 8.41 17.02
CA GLY A 73 9.50 9.36 16.62
C GLY A 73 10.42 9.89 17.73
N HIS A 74 10.32 9.38 18.95
CA HIS A 74 11.20 9.76 20.05
C HIS A 74 11.95 8.54 20.59
N ASP A 75 13.07 8.77 21.28
CA ASP A 75 13.99 7.73 21.81
C ASP A 75 13.30 6.70 22.74
N ASP A 76 12.03 6.93 23.09
CA ASP A 76 11.25 6.16 24.06
C ASP A 76 10.30 5.13 23.42
N GLY A 77 10.06 5.17 22.10
CA GLY A 77 9.20 4.21 21.38
C GLY A 77 9.85 2.84 21.08
N LEU A 78 9.08 1.89 20.53
CA LEU A 78 9.59 0.59 20.05
C LEU A 78 10.53 0.76 18.84
N ASP A 79 11.68 0.08 18.88
CA ASP A 79 12.72 0.14 17.85
C ASP A 79 13.08 -1.28 17.36
N SER A 80 13.00 -1.52 16.06
CA SER A 80 13.29 -2.84 15.46
C SER A 80 14.76 -3.27 15.58
N ASP A 81 15.69 -2.33 15.76
CA ASP A 81 17.10 -2.63 15.97
C ASP A 81 17.41 -2.97 17.44
N ARG A 82 16.59 -2.47 18.36
CA ARG A 82 16.75 -2.63 19.82
C ARG A 82 15.90 -3.75 20.40
N ASP A 83 14.64 -3.81 19.99
CA ASP A 83 13.58 -4.60 20.62
C ASP A 83 13.26 -5.83 19.76
N THR A 84 13.19 -7.00 20.41
CA THR A 84 12.89 -8.25 19.71
C THR A 84 11.39 -8.55 19.66
N GLU A 85 10.95 -9.31 18.64
CA GLU A 85 9.56 -9.78 18.52
C GLU A 85 9.09 -10.51 19.79
N ALA A 86 9.97 -11.31 20.41
CA ALA A 86 9.63 -12.06 21.62
C ALA A 86 9.43 -11.17 22.85
N GLU A 87 10.20 -10.08 22.97
CA GLU A 87 10.03 -9.10 24.05
C GLU A 87 8.70 -8.37 23.91
N VAL A 88 8.40 -7.87 22.70
CA VAL A 88 7.12 -7.20 22.42
C VAL A 88 5.94 -8.15 22.60
N GLU A 89 6.03 -9.39 22.11
CA GLU A 89 4.98 -10.39 22.34
C GLU A 89 4.77 -10.68 23.82
N THR A 90 5.86 -10.78 24.61
CA THR A 90 5.76 -11.00 26.06
C THR A 90 5.00 -9.86 26.73
N VAL A 91 5.30 -8.62 26.38
CA VAL A 91 4.64 -7.44 26.93
C VAL A 91 3.17 -7.39 26.53
N LEU A 92 2.84 -7.62 25.25
CA LEU A 92 1.46 -7.63 24.76
C LEU A 92 0.62 -8.78 25.36
N ARG A 93 1.22 -9.91 25.71
CA ARG A 93 0.53 -10.99 26.45
C ARG A 93 0.25 -10.64 27.90
N LEU A 94 1.07 -9.78 28.51
CA LEU A 94 0.83 -9.28 29.87
C LEU A 94 -0.29 -8.24 29.89
N PHE A 95 -0.38 -7.42 28.85
CA PHE A 95 -1.36 -6.32 28.72
C PHE A 95 -2.12 -6.40 27.38
N PRO A 96 -3.00 -7.41 27.21
CA PRO A 96 -3.69 -7.62 25.95
C PRO A 96 -4.66 -6.49 25.59
N ASP A 97 -5.23 -5.83 26.59
CA ASP A 97 -6.22 -4.76 26.42
C ASP A 97 -5.63 -3.54 25.70
N VAL A 98 -4.31 -3.31 25.83
CA VAL A 98 -3.56 -2.30 25.08
C VAL A 98 -3.77 -2.44 23.57
N MET A 99 -3.95 -3.66 23.07
CA MET A 99 -4.14 -3.88 21.64
C MET A 99 -5.50 -3.41 21.12
N THR A 100 -6.47 -3.21 22.01
CA THR A 100 -7.83 -2.76 21.68
C THR A 100 -8.06 -1.28 21.97
N ARG A 101 -7.12 -0.64 22.67
CA ARG A 101 -7.18 0.79 22.93
C ARG A 101 -7.08 1.55 21.61
N ASP A 102 -7.98 2.51 21.45
CA ASP A 102 -7.96 3.40 20.29
C ASP A 102 -6.75 4.33 20.40
N ILE A 103 -6.05 4.48 19.29
CA ILE A 103 -4.86 5.31 19.22
C ILE A 103 -5.31 6.72 18.84
N GLU A 104 -5.25 7.64 19.79
CA GLU A 104 -5.61 9.03 19.59
C GLU A 104 -4.47 9.76 18.85
N ILE A 105 -4.54 9.81 17.52
CA ILE A 105 -3.62 10.60 16.71
C ILE A 105 -4.06 12.06 16.81
N LEU A 106 -3.40 12.84 17.66
CA LEU A 106 -3.60 14.28 17.75
C LEU A 106 -2.97 14.96 16.53
N TYR A 107 -3.81 15.49 15.65
CA TYR A 107 -3.39 16.42 14.60
C TYR A 107 -3.54 17.83 15.14
N TYR A 108 -2.42 18.54 15.30
CA TYR A 108 -2.46 19.99 15.48
C TYR A 108 -2.63 20.60 14.08
N GLU A 109 -3.82 21.14 13.81
CA GLU A 109 -4.07 21.92 12.59
C GLU A 109 -3.37 23.27 12.77
N ASP A 110 -2.36 23.53 11.96
CA ASP A 110 -1.73 24.85 11.79
C ASP A 110 -2.84 25.83 11.38
N ASP A 111 -3.31 26.63 12.34
CA ASP A 111 -4.35 27.62 12.15
C ASP A 111 -3.80 28.92 11.55
N GLY A 112 -2.63 28.87 10.89
CA GLY A 112 -2.27 29.78 9.80
C GLY A 112 -2.23 31.28 10.15
N TYR A 113 -2.17 31.63 11.43
CA TYR A 113 -2.11 33.01 11.90
C TYR A 113 -0.72 33.35 12.44
N ASP A 114 0.04 33.98 11.54
CA ASP A 114 1.16 34.90 11.76
C ASP A 114 2.38 34.42 12.58
N ASP A 115 3.44 34.15 11.79
CA ASP A 115 4.86 34.40 12.05
C ASP A 115 5.57 33.62 13.19
N ALA A 116 6.28 32.57 12.74
CA ALA A 116 7.66 32.21 13.10
C ALA A 116 7.92 30.96 13.95
N ASP A 117 6.90 30.17 14.29
CA ASP A 117 7.12 28.83 14.83
C ASP A 117 6.65 27.79 13.78
N GLU A 118 7.62 27.18 13.08
CA GLU A 118 7.37 26.00 12.23
C GLU A 118 6.88 24.87 13.14
N GLU A 119 5.57 24.77 13.37
CA GLU A 119 5.02 23.64 14.12
C GLU A 119 5.22 22.36 13.32
N GLU A 120 6.02 21.47 13.88
CA GLU A 120 6.38 20.19 13.31
C GLU A 120 5.16 19.26 13.39
N VAL A 121 4.49 19.04 12.25
CA VAL A 121 3.45 18.01 12.14
C VAL A 121 4.10 16.66 12.42
N THR A 122 3.96 16.19 13.67
CA THR A 122 4.49 14.89 14.07
C THR A 122 3.58 13.82 13.50
N LEU A 123 3.92 13.28 12.33
CA LEU A 123 3.31 12.05 11.86
C LEU A 123 3.82 10.91 12.74
N PHE A 124 2.93 10.34 13.55
CA PHE A 124 3.23 9.12 14.29
C PHE A 124 3.46 7.97 13.29
N TYR A 125 4.72 7.59 13.10
CA TYR A 125 5.07 6.35 12.44
C TYR A 125 5.08 5.26 13.48
N TYR A 126 4.07 4.40 13.48
CA TYR A 126 4.21 3.17 14.25
C TYR A 126 5.54 2.49 13.85
N PRO A 127 6.12 1.70 14.75
CA PRO A 127 7.02 0.61 14.38
C PRO A 127 6.19 -0.46 13.64
N ILE A 128 5.65 -0.05 12.49
CA ILE A 128 4.70 -0.78 11.65
C ILE A 128 5.29 -2.14 11.32
N GLN A 129 6.62 -2.25 11.22
CA GLN A 129 7.30 -3.49 10.90
C GLN A 129 7.10 -4.57 11.96
N LEU A 130 7.33 -4.23 13.23
CA LEU A 130 7.24 -5.16 14.35
C LEU A 130 5.78 -5.44 14.70
N LEU A 131 4.95 -4.39 14.67
CA LEU A 131 3.55 -4.47 15.05
C LEU A 131 2.70 -5.12 13.96
N ALA A 132 2.89 -4.82 12.67
CA ALA A 132 1.97 -5.31 11.64
C ALA A 132 1.98 -6.83 11.45
N VAL A 133 3.01 -7.55 11.91
CA VAL A 133 3.04 -9.03 11.86
C VAL A 133 2.64 -9.63 13.19
N THR A 134 3.28 -9.18 14.28
CA THR A 134 3.12 -9.76 15.62
C THR A 134 1.76 -9.45 16.20
N PHE A 135 1.29 -8.21 16.03
CA PHE A 135 0.08 -7.72 16.65
C PHE A 135 -1.16 -8.41 16.05
N PRO A 136 -1.38 -8.48 14.72
CA PRO A 136 -2.52 -9.23 14.19
C PRO A 136 -2.52 -10.70 14.56
N ARG A 137 -1.34 -11.34 14.59
CA ARG A 137 -1.21 -12.75 15.01
C ARG A 137 -1.69 -12.94 16.44
N LEU A 138 -1.15 -12.16 17.36
CA LEU A 138 -1.42 -12.29 18.78
C LEU A 138 -2.87 -11.88 19.10
N ALA A 139 -3.36 -10.83 18.47
CA ALA A 139 -4.72 -10.35 18.64
C ALA A 139 -5.77 -11.39 18.16
N ILE A 140 -5.47 -12.15 17.10
CA ILE A 140 -6.28 -13.30 16.66
C ILE A 140 -6.18 -14.45 17.67
N GLU A 141 -4.97 -14.76 18.16
CA GLU A 141 -4.75 -15.83 19.15
C GLU A 141 -5.54 -15.58 20.45
N LEU A 142 -5.56 -14.33 20.90
CA LEU A 142 -6.23 -13.91 22.12
C LEU A 142 -7.73 -13.62 21.92
N GLY A 143 -8.24 -13.68 20.68
CA GLY A 143 -9.66 -13.46 20.38
C GLY A 143 -10.14 -12.03 20.65
N LEU A 144 -9.25 -11.04 20.49
CA LEU A 144 -9.55 -9.62 20.79
C LEU A 144 -10.34 -8.92 19.68
N PHE A 145 -10.34 -9.48 18.47
CA PHE A 145 -11.01 -8.90 17.30
C PHE A 145 -11.84 -9.95 16.58
N ASP A 146 -12.84 -9.47 15.85
CA ASP A 146 -13.59 -10.32 14.93
C ASP A 146 -12.68 -10.84 13.80
N GLU A 147 -12.96 -12.04 13.31
CA GLU A 147 -12.21 -12.66 12.20
C GLU A 147 -12.13 -11.76 10.96
N GLN A 148 -13.13 -10.91 10.74
CA GLN A 148 -13.18 -9.95 9.64
C GLN A 148 -12.19 -8.80 9.79
N GLN A 149 -11.87 -8.39 11.02
CA GLN A 149 -10.90 -7.33 11.33
C GLN A 149 -9.45 -7.84 11.24
N ARG A 150 -9.26 -9.16 11.25
CA ARG A 150 -7.97 -9.85 11.09
C ARG A 150 -6.91 -9.32 12.07
N GLY A 151 -7.26 -9.30 13.35
CA GLY A 151 -6.38 -8.84 14.42
C GLY A 151 -6.06 -7.34 14.34
N GLY A 152 -7.07 -6.52 14.06
CA GLY A 152 -6.90 -5.07 13.97
C GLY A 152 -6.31 -4.55 12.65
N LEU A 153 -5.75 -5.43 11.79
CA LEU A 153 -5.13 -5.03 10.53
C LEU A 153 -6.08 -4.24 9.60
N LEU A 154 -7.36 -4.61 9.64
CA LEU A 154 -8.43 -4.00 8.85
C LEU A 154 -9.35 -3.09 9.68
N SER A 155 -9.04 -2.89 10.96
CA SER A 155 -9.81 -1.99 11.81
C SER A 155 -9.61 -0.57 11.35
N ARG A 156 -10.72 0.16 11.25
CA ARG A 156 -10.73 1.60 11.01
C ARG A 156 -10.55 2.25 12.37
N GLY A 157 -9.47 2.99 12.58
CA GLY A 157 -9.31 3.76 13.81
C GLY A 157 -10.54 4.65 14.05
N GLY A 158 -11.04 4.67 15.29
CA GLY A 158 -12.07 5.62 15.71
C GLY A 158 -11.48 7.04 15.73
N TYR A 159 -12.26 8.03 15.31
CA TYR A 159 -11.90 9.47 15.17
C TYR A 159 -11.09 9.80 13.91
N ILE A 160 -11.47 10.80 13.10
CA ILE A 160 -11.88 12.18 13.40
C ILE A 160 -13.18 12.52 12.65
N SER A 161 -13.95 13.48 13.18
CA SER A 161 -15.14 14.11 12.59
C SER A 161 -15.22 14.01 11.06
N GLU A 162 -16.18 13.23 10.55
CA GLU A 162 -16.50 13.10 9.11
C GLU A 162 -15.41 12.45 8.22
N GLY A 163 -14.25 12.12 8.78
CA GLY A 163 -13.11 11.50 8.10
C GLY A 163 -13.20 9.98 8.04
N GLU A 164 -13.07 9.45 6.84
CA GLU A 164 -12.92 8.02 6.60
C GLU A 164 -11.51 7.54 7.05
N GLY A 165 -11.37 7.13 8.32
CA GLY A 165 -10.13 6.58 8.87
C GLY A 165 -9.52 5.48 7.98
N HIS A 166 -8.20 5.38 7.94
CA HIS A 166 -7.48 4.39 7.14
C HIS A 166 -7.12 3.16 7.99
N PRO A 167 -7.25 1.93 7.46
CA PRO A 167 -6.81 0.74 8.19
C PRO A 167 -5.29 0.71 8.34
N VAL A 168 -4.77 -0.04 9.32
CA VAL A 168 -3.32 -0.29 9.51
C VAL A 168 -2.64 -0.74 8.21
N LEU A 169 -3.34 -1.56 7.42
CA LEU A 169 -2.88 -2.01 6.11
C LEU A 169 -2.56 -0.88 5.12
N HIS A 170 -3.24 0.27 5.23
CA HIS A 170 -2.97 1.44 4.40
C HIS A 170 -1.72 2.20 4.86
N TYR A 171 -1.37 2.17 6.15
CA TYR A 171 -0.12 2.77 6.64
C TYR A 171 1.11 1.99 6.15
N LEU A 172 0.99 0.67 5.97
CA LEU A 172 2.00 -0.15 5.28
C LEU A 172 2.26 0.29 3.85
N MET A 173 1.39 1.09 3.24
CA MET A 173 1.52 1.63 1.88
C MET A 173 2.16 3.02 1.87
N ARG A 174 2.10 3.76 2.98
CA ARG A 174 2.72 5.08 3.05
C ARG A 174 4.25 4.95 3.01
N SER A 175 4.90 5.87 2.32
CA SER A 175 6.31 6.17 2.55
C SER A 175 6.36 7.26 3.61
N ASP A 176 7.50 7.43 4.24
CA ASP A 176 7.75 8.52 5.17
C ASP A 176 7.59 9.87 4.43
N PRO A 177 6.58 10.71 4.72
CA PRO A 177 6.48 12.06 4.19
C PRO A 177 7.59 13.02 4.58
N ILE A 178 8.54 12.66 5.46
CA ILE A 178 9.70 13.50 5.76
C ILE A 178 10.52 13.63 4.47
N GLU A 179 10.24 14.71 3.75
CA GLU A 179 10.63 15.05 2.38
C GLU A 179 12.17 15.14 2.18
N ARG A 180 12.93 14.93 3.26
CA ARG A 180 14.40 15.02 3.31
C ARG A 180 15.10 13.67 3.41
N CYS A 181 14.38 12.55 3.46
CA CYS A 181 15.00 11.25 3.52
C CYS A 181 15.72 10.91 2.20
N SER A 182 16.94 10.38 2.31
CA SER A 182 17.74 9.96 1.16
C SER A 182 17.02 8.87 0.36
N GLN A 183 17.38 8.72 -0.92
CA GLN A 183 16.89 7.62 -1.75
C GLN A 183 17.13 6.25 -1.07
N GLU A 184 18.27 6.09 -0.40
CA GLU A 184 18.63 4.86 0.32
C GLU A 184 17.66 4.55 1.47
N HIS A 185 17.23 5.57 2.22
CA HIS A 185 16.25 5.40 3.29
C HIS A 185 14.89 4.96 2.74
N ASN A 186 14.43 5.59 1.65
CA ASN A 186 13.18 5.19 0.99
C ASN A 186 13.24 3.75 0.45
N GLU A 187 14.38 3.35 -0.13
CA GLU A 187 14.59 1.98 -0.62
C GLU A 187 14.58 0.97 0.53
N HIS A 188 15.19 1.31 1.67
CA HIS A 188 15.19 0.49 2.88
C HIS A 188 13.77 0.31 3.43
N ILE A 189 13.01 1.39 3.60
CA ILE A 189 11.61 1.33 4.04
C ILE A 189 10.77 0.46 3.10
N ASP A 190 10.94 0.64 1.79
CA ASP A 190 10.19 -0.13 0.79
C ASP A 190 10.51 -1.64 0.88
N ASP A 191 11.78 -2.01 1.06
CA ASP A 191 12.17 -3.40 1.31
C ASP A 191 11.54 -3.97 2.57
N THR A 192 11.60 -3.21 3.67
CA THR A 192 11.14 -3.73 4.95
C THR A 192 9.62 -3.90 4.97
N TYR A 193 8.87 -2.91 4.50
CA TYR A 193 7.41 -3.04 4.37
C TYR A 193 6.99 -4.06 3.31
N LEU A 194 7.77 -4.28 2.25
CA LEU A 194 7.53 -5.39 1.34
C LEU A 194 7.64 -6.75 2.05
N GLN A 195 8.65 -6.96 2.91
CA GLN A 195 8.76 -8.20 3.68
C GLN A 195 7.54 -8.43 4.58
N VAL A 196 7.04 -7.38 5.23
CA VAL A 196 5.82 -7.44 6.04
C VAL A 196 4.62 -7.87 5.19
N LEU A 197 4.40 -7.27 4.01
CA LEU A 197 3.30 -7.66 3.12
C LEU A 197 3.40 -9.12 2.65
N ILE A 198 4.62 -9.59 2.38
CA ILE A 198 4.88 -10.99 2.01
C ILE A 198 4.51 -11.92 3.18
N GLN A 199 4.88 -11.56 4.41
CA GLN A 199 4.54 -12.34 5.61
C GLN A 199 3.03 -12.35 5.86
N LEU A 200 2.38 -11.19 5.83
CA LEU A 200 0.92 -11.07 5.96
C LEU A 200 0.18 -11.92 4.91
N ARG A 201 0.67 -11.96 3.67
CA ARG A 201 0.14 -12.84 2.62
C ARG A 201 0.33 -14.31 2.94
N LYS A 202 1.53 -14.71 3.40
CA LYS A 202 1.82 -16.11 3.76
C LYS A 202 0.95 -16.60 4.91
N MET A 203 0.61 -15.71 5.84
CA MET A 203 -0.29 -15.97 6.97
C MET A 203 -1.77 -15.94 6.59
N GLY A 204 -2.13 -15.54 5.36
CA GLY A 204 -3.52 -15.40 4.92
C GLY A 204 -4.24 -14.17 5.49
N LEU A 205 -3.51 -13.25 6.11
CA LEU A 205 -4.04 -12.01 6.70
C LEU A 205 -4.21 -10.90 5.65
N LEU A 206 -3.34 -10.86 4.64
CA LEU A 206 -3.51 -10.04 3.44
C LEU A 206 -4.10 -10.92 2.33
N LYS A 207 -5.23 -10.49 1.77
CA LYS A 207 -5.94 -11.16 0.68
C LYS A 207 -5.96 -10.27 -0.56
N LYS A 208 -6.23 -10.88 -1.71
CA LYS A 208 -6.23 -10.19 -3.00
C LYS A 208 -7.31 -9.09 -3.03
N GLU A 209 -8.46 -9.36 -2.44
CA GLU A 209 -9.61 -8.47 -2.40
C GLU A 209 -9.32 -7.19 -1.62
N ASP A 210 -8.44 -7.25 -0.62
CA ASP A 210 -8.05 -6.11 0.20
C ASP A 210 -7.32 -5.04 -0.63
N ILE A 211 -6.59 -5.45 -1.68
CA ILE A 211 -5.84 -4.53 -2.56
C ILE A 211 -6.79 -3.49 -3.18
N GLN A 212 -7.95 -3.95 -3.66
CA GLN A 212 -8.97 -3.09 -4.24
C GLN A 212 -9.83 -2.44 -3.17
N MET A 213 -10.32 -3.22 -2.21
CA MET A 213 -11.24 -2.74 -1.16
C MET A 213 -10.67 -1.54 -0.39
N TYR A 214 -9.38 -1.59 -0.06
CA TYR A 214 -8.69 -0.52 0.67
C TYR A 214 -7.86 0.38 -0.24
N ASN A 215 -8.03 0.26 -1.56
CA ASN A 215 -7.36 1.09 -2.55
C ASN A 215 -5.83 1.17 -2.33
N LEU A 216 -5.16 0.05 -2.03
CA LEU A 216 -3.75 0.05 -1.59
C LEU A 216 -2.76 0.61 -2.62
N LEU A 217 -3.17 0.70 -3.89
CA LEU A 217 -2.38 1.35 -4.94
C LEU A 217 -2.57 2.87 -5.01
N ASN A 218 -3.63 3.41 -4.41
CA ASN A 218 -3.91 4.84 -4.31
C ASN A 218 -3.37 5.35 -2.97
N GLY A 219 -2.40 6.25 -2.99
CA GLY A 219 -1.76 6.78 -1.76
C GLY A 219 -0.28 6.39 -1.62
N LEU A 220 0.26 5.66 -2.58
CA LEU A 220 1.67 5.32 -2.65
C LEU A 220 2.52 6.52 -3.08
N PHE A 221 3.45 6.95 -2.23
CA PHE A 221 4.65 7.70 -2.64
C PHE A 221 5.61 6.70 -3.29
N VAL A 222 5.30 6.35 -4.54
CA VAL A 222 5.80 5.21 -5.34
C VAL A 222 6.92 4.38 -4.68
N PRO A 223 6.58 3.52 -3.72
CA PRO A 223 7.48 2.51 -3.22
C PRO A 223 7.45 1.37 -4.24
N GLU A 224 8.37 1.46 -5.21
CA GLU A 224 8.36 0.70 -6.46
C GLU A 224 8.23 -0.82 -6.21
N LYS A 225 8.86 -1.34 -5.16
CA LYS A 225 8.87 -2.77 -4.84
C LYS A 225 7.53 -3.22 -4.27
N ARG A 226 6.96 -2.50 -3.29
CA ARG A 226 5.60 -2.73 -2.78
C ARG A 226 4.54 -2.61 -3.88
N PHE A 227 4.62 -1.56 -4.71
CA PHE A 227 3.70 -1.37 -5.84
C PHE A 227 3.76 -2.56 -6.81
N ARG A 228 4.98 -2.97 -7.23
CA ARG A 228 5.18 -4.11 -8.13
C ARG A 228 4.61 -5.39 -7.54
N PHE A 229 4.83 -5.65 -6.25
CA PHE A 229 4.30 -6.82 -5.56
C PHE A 229 2.78 -6.87 -5.61
N LEU A 230 2.09 -5.76 -5.29
CA LEU A 230 0.63 -5.70 -5.30
C LEU A 230 0.05 -5.81 -6.71
N VAL A 231 0.64 -5.13 -7.69
CA VAL A 231 0.16 -5.19 -9.08
C VAL A 231 0.39 -6.57 -9.70
N ALA A 232 1.53 -7.21 -9.44
CA ALA A 232 1.77 -8.58 -9.89
C ALA A 232 0.77 -9.57 -9.28
N TRP A 233 0.28 -9.29 -8.07
CA TRP A 233 -0.73 -10.11 -7.41
C TRP A 233 -2.15 -9.83 -7.93
N ASP A 234 -2.50 -8.56 -8.12
CA ASP A 234 -3.77 -8.15 -8.72
C ASP A 234 -3.63 -6.99 -9.70
N PRO A 235 -3.42 -7.28 -10.99
CA PRO A 235 -3.32 -6.23 -11.99
C PRO A 235 -4.60 -5.40 -12.13
N SER A 236 -5.76 -5.98 -11.82
CA SER A 236 -7.05 -5.30 -11.99
C SER A 236 -7.21 -4.10 -11.06
N ALA A 237 -6.44 -4.03 -9.97
CA ALA A 237 -6.35 -2.87 -9.08
C ALA A 237 -5.83 -1.61 -9.80
N LEU A 238 -5.05 -1.71 -10.88
CA LEU A 238 -4.64 -0.55 -11.70
C LEU A 238 -5.82 0.13 -12.40
N THR A 239 -6.92 -0.59 -12.61
CA THR A 239 -8.13 -0.11 -13.29
C THR A 239 -9.26 0.22 -12.31
N HIS A 240 -9.06 -0.06 -11.03
CA HIS A 240 -10.00 0.20 -9.96
C HIS A 240 -9.93 1.66 -9.55
N THR A 241 -11.08 2.31 -9.44
CA THR A 241 -11.19 3.71 -9.03
C THR A 241 -11.61 3.78 -7.57
N ASN A 242 -11.01 4.67 -6.79
CA ASN A 242 -11.47 4.95 -5.43
C ASN A 242 -12.80 5.72 -5.43
N LYS A 243 -13.29 6.13 -4.24
CA LYS A 243 -14.53 6.89 -4.06
C LYS A 243 -14.62 8.20 -4.87
N ASN A 244 -13.48 8.77 -5.27
CA ASN A 244 -13.38 10.01 -6.05
C ASN A 244 -13.23 9.74 -7.57
N GLY A 245 -13.32 8.48 -8.00
CA GLY A 245 -13.05 8.12 -9.39
C GLY A 245 -11.56 8.09 -9.73
N TYR A 246 -10.66 8.20 -8.75
CA TYR A 246 -9.21 8.20 -8.99
C TYR A 246 -8.68 6.79 -9.18
N LEU A 247 -8.01 6.58 -10.31
CA LEU A 247 -7.10 5.46 -10.54
C LEU A 247 -5.76 5.69 -9.81
N PRO A 248 -4.93 4.65 -9.62
CA PRO A 248 -3.58 4.80 -9.09
C PRO A 248 -2.75 5.87 -9.82
N ILE A 249 -2.88 5.97 -11.14
CA ILE A 249 -2.18 6.98 -11.96
C ILE A 249 -2.67 8.44 -11.74
N HIS A 250 -3.81 8.65 -11.07
CA HIS A 250 -4.25 10.00 -10.64
C HIS A 250 -3.54 10.47 -9.37
N SER A 251 -2.87 9.58 -8.63
CA SER A 251 -2.37 9.87 -7.28
C SER A 251 -1.59 11.19 -7.24
N PRO A 252 -1.94 12.12 -6.33
CA PRO A 252 -1.27 13.42 -6.23
C PRO A 252 0.21 13.27 -5.81
N ASN A 253 0.58 12.11 -5.25
CA ASN A 253 1.94 11.82 -4.78
C ASN A 253 2.98 11.79 -5.91
N TYR A 254 2.57 11.82 -7.19
CA TYR A 254 3.55 12.06 -8.25
C TYR A 254 4.12 13.46 -8.20
N ARG A 255 3.49 14.47 -7.56
CA ARG A 255 3.96 15.87 -7.52
C ARG A 255 5.48 16.04 -7.36
N TYR A 256 6.13 15.12 -6.67
CA TYR A 256 7.58 15.11 -6.40
C TYR A 256 8.45 14.51 -7.53
N SER A 257 7.93 13.64 -8.41
CA SER A 257 8.71 13.08 -9.52
C SER A 257 7.87 12.52 -10.68
N ILE A 258 8.22 12.92 -11.91
CA ILE A 258 7.68 12.34 -13.16
C ILE A 258 8.00 10.83 -13.28
N ARG A 259 9.02 10.33 -12.57
CA ARG A 259 9.37 8.90 -12.52
C ARG A 259 8.21 8.07 -11.99
N GLY A 260 7.50 8.54 -10.99
CA GLY A 260 6.36 7.83 -10.43
C GLY A 260 5.21 7.69 -11.43
N PHE A 261 4.89 8.79 -12.15
CA PHE A 261 3.91 8.76 -13.23
C PHE A 261 4.33 7.78 -14.34
N LYS A 262 5.59 7.86 -14.77
CA LYS A 262 6.18 6.94 -15.76
C LYS A 262 5.99 5.48 -15.32
N PHE A 263 6.35 5.16 -14.09
CA PHE A 263 6.32 3.82 -13.54
C PHE A 263 4.90 3.23 -13.50
N VAL A 264 3.92 3.98 -12.98
CA VAL A 264 2.54 3.50 -12.94
C VAL A 264 1.93 3.37 -14.33
N PHE A 265 2.26 4.28 -15.25
CA PHE A 265 1.85 4.18 -16.65
C PHE A 265 2.44 2.93 -17.33
N GLU A 266 3.73 2.66 -17.13
CA GLU A 266 4.42 1.48 -17.66
C GLU A 266 3.71 0.18 -17.25
N TYR A 267 3.34 0.04 -15.97
CA TYR A 267 2.58 -1.12 -15.48
C TYR A 267 1.16 -1.18 -16.06
N GLY A 268 0.52 -0.03 -16.25
CA GLY A 268 -0.76 0.09 -16.93
C GLY A 268 -0.72 -0.49 -18.35
N ILE A 269 0.30 -0.15 -19.12
CA ILE A 269 0.52 -0.68 -20.47
C ILE A 269 0.93 -2.15 -20.42
N HIS A 270 1.82 -2.53 -19.51
CA HIS A 270 2.32 -3.91 -19.39
C HIS A 270 1.18 -4.92 -19.15
N TYR A 271 0.28 -4.66 -18.20
CA TYR A 271 -0.80 -5.57 -17.86
C TYR A 271 -2.07 -5.38 -18.72
N PHE A 272 -2.27 -4.21 -19.33
CA PHE A 272 -3.44 -3.93 -20.15
C PHE A 272 -3.12 -3.37 -21.55
N PRO A 273 -2.28 -4.06 -22.34
CA PRO A 273 -1.67 -3.49 -23.54
C PRO A 273 -2.63 -3.21 -24.69
N LYS A 274 -3.77 -3.91 -24.74
CA LYS A 274 -4.68 -3.82 -25.89
C LYS A 274 -5.64 -2.63 -25.82
N LYS A 275 -6.24 -2.43 -24.65
CA LYS A 275 -7.46 -1.61 -24.53
C LYS A 275 -7.38 -0.60 -23.40
N LYS A 276 -7.09 -1.08 -22.19
CA LYS A 276 -7.26 -0.26 -20.98
C LYS A 276 -6.03 0.57 -20.66
N GLY A 277 -4.82 0.07 -20.96
CA GLY A 277 -3.56 0.69 -20.55
C GLY A 277 -3.44 2.14 -21.00
N ILE A 278 -3.61 2.42 -22.30
CA ILE A 278 -3.54 3.80 -22.81
C ILE A 278 -4.73 4.64 -22.33
N ASN A 279 -5.91 4.04 -22.21
CA ASN A 279 -7.10 4.74 -21.73
C ASN A 279 -6.98 5.14 -20.25
N LEU A 280 -6.09 4.52 -19.46
CA LEU A 280 -5.82 4.94 -18.09
C LEU A 280 -5.38 6.42 -18.02
N LEU A 281 -4.60 6.89 -19.00
CA LEU A 281 -4.14 8.29 -19.07
C LEU A 281 -5.27 9.30 -19.22
N PHE A 282 -6.37 8.87 -19.84
CA PHE A 282 -7.47 9.74 -20.24
C PHE A 282 -8.77 9.42 -19.53
N ARG A 283 -8.78 8.49 -18.59
CA ARG A 283 -9.96 8.18 -17.78
C ARG A 283 -10.22 9.35 -16.82
N LYS A 284 -11.44 9.88 -16.86
CA LYS A 284 -11.92 10.96 -16.02
C LYS A 284 -12.13 10.46 -14.60
N SER A 285 -11.73 11.28 -13.64
CA SER A 285 -12.21 11.20 -12.26
C SER A 285 -13.66 11.66 -12.14
N ASN A 286 -14.23 11.59 -10.94
CA ASN A 286 -15.55 12.15 -10.67
C ASN A 286 -15.59 13.68 -10.84
N TYR A 287 -14.43 14.34 -10.87
CA TYR A 287 -14.27 15.77 -11.12
C TYR A 287 -14.01 16.10 -12.60
N GLY A 288 -14.00 15.10 -13.47
CA GLY A 288 -13.77 15.26 -14.92
C GLY A 288 -12.31 15.41 -15.33
N SER A 289 -11.37 15.49 -14.39
CA SER A 289 -9.92 15.56 -14.67
C SER A 289 -9.35 14.21 -15.07
N THR A 290 -8.33 14.21 -15.93
CA THR A 290 -7.60 12.99 -16.30
C THR A 290 -6.17 12.96 -15.72
N PRO A 291 -5.55 11.78 -15.60
CA PRO A 291 -4.15 11.66 -15.19
C PRO A 291 -3.20 12.43 -16.11
N PHE A 292 -3.46 12.40 -17.42
CA PHE A 292 -2.68 13.14 -18.41
C PHE A 292 -2.75 14.65 -18.18
N GLN A 293 -3.95 15.20 -17.91
CA GLN A 293 -4.12 16.63 -17.60
C GLN A 293 -3.42 17.00 -16.30
N HIS A 294 -3.55 16.19 -15.25
CA HIS A 294 -2.85 16.39 -13.97
C HIS A 294 -1.33 16.39 -14.15
N ALA A 295 -0.78 15.39 -14.85
CA ALA A 295 0.65 15.31 -15.12
C ALA A 295 1.15 16.50 -15.95
N CYS A 296 0.42 16.89 -17.01
CA CYS A 296 0.77 18.04 -17.84
C CYS A 296 0.78 19.35 -17.05
N CYS A 297 -0.15 19.51 -16.10
CA CYS A 297 -0.21 20.68 -15.22
C CYS A 297 1.03 20.79 -14.31
N ILE A 298 1.59 19.65 -13.89
CA ILE A 298 2.71 19.59 -12.93
C ILE A 298 4.07 19.69 -13.64
N TYR A 299 4.30 18.89 -14.70
CA TYR A 299 5.63 18.79 -15.35
C TYR A 299 5.71 19.46 -16.72
N GLY A 300 4.59 19.96 -17.25
CA GLY A 300 4.50 20.47 -18.60
C GLY A 300 4.22 19.38 -19.63
N HIS A 301 3.51 19.76 -20.69
CA HIS A 301 3.03 18.86 -21.73
C HIS A 301 4.16 18.13 -22.47
N GLU A 302 5.27 18.81 -22.80
CA GLU A 302 6.37 18.23 -23.57
C GLU A 302 7.02 17.04 -22.84
N GLN A 303 7.33 17.19 -21.55
CA GLN A 303 7.95 16.12 -20.74
C GLN A 303 7.00 14.92 -20.56
N VAL A 304 5.72 15.19 -20.32
CA VAL A 304 4.73 14.11 -20.17
C VAL A 304 4.56 13.37 -21.49
N MET A 305 4.50 14.07 -22.61
CA MET A 305 4.42 13.45 -23.93
C MET A 305 5.67 12.62 -24.26
N GLU A 306 6.87 13.09 -23.91
CA GLU A 306 8.10 12.31 -24.06
C GLU A 306 8.02 10.99 -23.29
N VAL A 307 7.58 11.02 -22.04
CA VAL A 307 7.39 9.81 -21.22
C VAL A 307 6.36 8.87 -21.83
N VAL A 308 5.22 9.40 -22.28
CA VAL A 308 4.16 8.58 -22.89
C VAL A 308 4.66 7.93 -24.17
N GLU A 309 5.32 8.68 -25.05
CA GLU A 309 5.85 8.21 -26.33
C GLU A 309 6.98 7.19 -26.15
N ASP A 310 7.93 7.43 -25.24
CA ASP A 310 9.01 6.49 -24.90
C ASP A 310 8.45 5.15 -24.42
N ASN A 311 7.45 5.16 -23.53
CA ASN A 311 6.81 3.93 -23.05
C ASN A 311 6.06 3.18 -24.15
N LEU A 312 5.29 3.87 -24.98
CA LEU A 312 4.56 3.25 -26.10
C LEU A 312 5.52 2.70 -27.16
N ALA A 313 6.64 3.39 -27.43
CA ALA A 313 7.68 2.94 -28.34
C ALA A 313 8.36 1.67 -27.81
N ARG A 314 8.79 1.66 -26.53
CA ARG A 314 9.37 0.47 -25.88
C ARG A 314 8.42 -0.72 -25.91
N TYR A 315 7.13 -0.51 -25.67
CA TYR A 315 6.16 -1.59 -25.72
C TYR A 315 5.95 -2.13 -27.14
N SER A 316 5.99 -1.24 -28.14
CA SER A 316 5.85 -1.62 -29.55
C SER A 316 7.08 -2.37 -30.09
N THR A 317 8.27 -2.09 -29.54
CA THR A 317 9.53 -2.72 -29.95
C THR A 317 9.94 -3.91 -29.08
N SER A 318 9.33 -4.07 -27.90
CA SER A 318 9.62 -5.19 -27.00
C SER A 318 9.34 -6.50 -27.71
N LEU A 319 10.44 -7.15 -28.12
CA LEU A 319 10.47 -8.34 -28.95
C LEU A 319 10.13 -9.63 -28.17
N ASP A 320 9.64 -9.50 -26.93
CA ASP A 320 9.11 -10.63 -26.19
C ASP A 320 7.87 -11.13 -26.93
N ASN A 321 8.09 -12.17 -27.74
CA ASN A 321 7.23 -12.80 -28.76
C ASN A 321 5.83 -13.26 -28.28
N HIS A 322 5.39 -12.86 -27.10
CA HIS A 322 4.13 -13.24 -26.49
C HIS A 322 3.16 -12.05 -26.32
N ALA A 323 3.62 -10.81 -26.42
CA ALA A 323 2.75 -9.64 -26.35
C ALA A 323 2.20 -9.29 -27.75
N PRO A 324 0.87 -9.36 -27.98
CA PRO A 324 0.30 -8.89 -29.23
C PRO A 324 0.53 -7.38 -29.38
N PRO A 325 0.81 -6.90 -30.61
CA PRO A 325 1.09 -5.49 -30.86
C PRO A 325 -0.08 -4.61 -30.41
N PHE A 326 0.24 -3.37 -30.02
CA PHE A 326 -0.74 -2.36 -29.62
C PHE A 326 -1.78 -2.17 -30.73
N ASN A 327 -3.04 -2.54 -30.45
CA ASN A 327 -4.14 -2.44 -31.40
C ASN A 327 -4.78 -1.05 -31.30
N ILE A 328 -4.22 -0.10 -32.04
CA ILE A 328 -4.66 1.29 -31.99
C ILE A 328 -6.13 1.47 -32.42
N VAL A 329 -6.62 0.63 -33.33
CA VAL A 329 -8.01 0.66 -33.80
C VAL A 329 -8.96 0.32 -32.67
N GLU A 330 -8.65 -0.74 -31.92
CA GLU A 330 -9.44 -1.15 -30.77
C GLU A 330 -9.37 -0.11 -29.64
N ALA A 331 -8.19 0.47 -29.38
CA ALA A 331 -8.05 1.55 -28.41
C ALA A 331 -8.91 2.77 -28.80
N LEU A 332 -8.92 3.16 -30.07
CA LEU A 332 -9.72 4.27 -30.59
C LEU A 332 -11.22 4.04 -30.40
N MET A 333 -11.69 2.83 -30.75
CA MET A 333 -13.11 2.47 -30.58
C MET A 333 -13.52 2.48 -29.11
N MET A 334 -12.67 1.95 -28.22
CA MET A 334 -12.94 1.97 -26.77
C MET A 334 -12.97 3.40 -26.23
N ALA A 335 -12.01 4.24 -26.62
CA ALA A 335 -11.97 5.64 -26.20
C ALA A 335 -13.18 6.45 -26.70
N ALA A 336 -13.73 6.10 -27.86
CA ALA A 336 -14.90 6.77 -28.43
C ALA A 336 -16.24 6.33 -27.79
N ILE A 337 -16.31 5.11 -27.23
CA ILE A 337 -17.55 4.54 -26.66
C ILE A 337 -17.62 4.70 -25.14
N ASP A 338 -16.49 4.67 -24.44
CA ASP A 338 -16.45 4.78 -22.98
C ASP A 338 -16.63 6.23 -22.52
N GLU A 339 -17.78 6.54 -21.94
CA GLU A 339 -18.11 7.87 -21.42
C GLU A 339 -17.18 8.35 -20.31
N ASN A 340 -16.43 7.44 -19.67
CA ASN A 340 -15.45 7.78 -18.65
C ASN A 340 -14.10 8.15 -19.26
N VAL A 341 -13.88 7.94 -20.56
CA VAL A 341 -12.66 8.36 -21.25
C VAL A 341 -12.86 9.78 -21.82
N HIS A 342 -11.88 10.64 -21.60
CA HIS A 342 -11.88 12.01 -22.12
C HIS A 342 -11.60 12.02 -23.63
N LEU A 343 -12.21 12.95 -24.35
CA LEU A 343 -12.12 13.07 -25.82
C LEU A 343 -10.67 13.28 -26.30
N ASP A 344 -9.79 13.82 -25.46
CA ASP A 344 -8.35 13.94 -25.75
C ASP A 344 -7.71 12.60 -26.12
N SER A 345 -8.21 11.48 -25.60
CA SER A 345 -7.74 10.13 -25.97
C SER A 345 -7.96 9.85 -27.46
N VAL A 346 -9.14 10.20 -28.00
CA VAL A 346 -9.48 10.03 -29.41
C VAL A 346 -8.58 10.90 -30.28
N TYR A 347 -8.39 12.17 -29.91
CA TYR A 347 -7.48 13.07 -30.63
C TYR A 347 -6.03 12.60 -30.57
N PHE A 348 -5.58 12.12 -29.42
CA PHE A 348 -4.24 11.57 -29.24
C PHE A 348 -4.00 10.38 -30.18
N LEU A 349 -4.93 9.42 -30.21
CA LEU A 349 -4.82 8.22 -31.05
C LEU A 349 -4.85 8.54 -32.56
N ILE A 350 -5.72 9.46 -32.99
CA ILE A 350 -5.78 9.91 -34.40
C ILE A 350 -4.50 10.66 -34.79
N ARG A 351 -3.94 11.49 -33.91
CA ARG A 351 -2.68 12.18 -34.20
C ARG A 351 -1.50 11.22 -34.34
N ARG A 352 -1.50 10.14 -33.56
CA ARG A 352 -0.46 9.09 -33.63
C ARG A 352 -0.53 8.30 -34.94
N GLU A 353 -1.72 8.02 -35.44
CA GLU A 353 -1.93 7.28 -36.69
C GLU A 353 -3.03 7.95 -37.54
N PRO A 354 -2.70 8.98 -38.33
CA PRO A 354 -3.69 9.80 -39.03
C PRO A 354 -4.50 9.04 -40.09
N ASP A 355 -4.01 7.89 -40.56
CA ASP A 355 -4.69 7.03 -41.53
C ASP A 355 -5.60 5.97 -40.87
N ILE A 356 -5.69 5.94 -39.52
CA ILE A 356 -6.46 4.93 -38.77
C ILE A 356 -7.94 4.88 -39.16
N LEU A 357 -8.55 6.04 -39.45
CA LEU A 357 -9.95 6.11 -39.86
C LEU A 357 -10.16 5.48 -41.25
N GLN A 358 -9.20 5.65 -42.17
CA GLN A 358 -9.25 5.02 -43.49
C GLN A 358 -9.09 3.51 -43.37
N LYS A 359 -8.17 3.05 -42.50
CA LYS A 359 -7.97 1.62 -42.19
C LYS A 359 -9.24 0.98 -41.61
N LEU A 360 -9.95 1.67 -40.74
CA LEU A 360 -11.24 1.25 -40.17
C LEU A 360 -12.35 1.10 -41.22
N LEU A 361 -12.44 2.04 -42.16
CA LEU A 361 -13.41 1.99 -43.25
C LEU A 361 -13.10 0.85 -44.24
N ALA A 362 -11.80 0.63 -44.53
CA ALA A 362 -11.35 -0.45 -45.40
C ALA A 362 -11.61 -1.85 -44.79
N SER A 363 -11.38 -2.03 -43.49
CA SER A 363 -11.60 -3.31 -42.81
C SER A 363 -13.09 -3.69 -42.71
N SER A 364 -13.96 -2.70 -42.52
CA SER A 364 -15.42 -2.90 -42.50
C SER A 364 -15.95 -3.40 -43.85
N SER A 365 -15.34 -2.93 -44.95
CA SER A 365 -15.69 -3.34 -46.31
C SER A 365 -15.31 -4.80 -46.58
N LEU A 366 -14.16 -5.27 -46.07
CA LEU A 366 -13.70 -6.65 -46.24
C LEU A 366 -14.59 -7.67 -45.52
N SER A 367 -14.98 -7.39 -44.26
CA SER A 367 -15.87 -8.27 -43.48
C SER A 367 -17.25 -8.45 -44.14
N SER A 368 -17.76 -7.38 -44.77
CA SER A 368 -19.03 -7.42 -45.50
C SER A 368 -18.96 -8.33 -46.74
N ILE A 369 -17.82 -8.33 -47.44
CA ILE A 369 -17.60 -9.18 -48.63
C ILE A 369 -17.46 -10.66 -48.23
N GLU A 370 -16.73 -10.97 -47.16
CA GLU A 370 -16.61 -12.35 -46.66
C GLU A 370 -17.93 -12.93 -46.17
N SER A 371 -18.76 -12.11 -45.52
CA SER A 371 -20.10 -12.52 -45.09
C SER A 371 -21.02 -12.79 -46.29
N ALA A 372 -20.93 -11.95 -47.34
CA ALA A 372 -21.69 -12.14 -48.57
C ALA A 372 -21.28 -13.41 -49.34
N THR A 373 -19.97 -13.69 -49.47
CA THR A 373 -19.47 -14.88 -50.17
C THR A 373 -19.80 -16.17 -49.41
N ASN A 374 -19.71 -16.18 -48.08
CA ASN A 374 -20.12 -17.33 -47.25
C ASN A 374 -21.63 -17.61 -47.34
N SER A 375 -22.48 -16.58 -47.39
CA SER A 375 -23.92 -16.75 -47.58
C SER A 375 -24.25 -17.41 -48.94
N ASN A 376 -23.49 -17.07 -49.98
CA ASN A 376 -23.65 -17.63 -51.32
C ASN A 376 -23.11 -19.07 -51.42
N GLN A 377 -22.02 -19.41 -50.72
CA GLN A 377 -21.53 -20.78 -50.65
C GLN A 377 -22.49 -21.71 -49.90
N ARG A 378 -23.12 -21.25 -48.80
CA ARG A 378 -24.15 -22.03 -48.10
C ARG A 378 -25.39 -22.29 -48.96
N LYS A 379 -25.80 -21.33 -49.80
CA LYS A 379 -26.88 -21.55 -50.78
C LYS A 379 -26.50 -22.59 -51.84
N ARG A 380 -25.26 -22.59 -52.32
CA ARG A 380 -24.80 -23.59 -53.30
C ARG A 380 -24.74 -25.01 -52.71
N LYS A 381 -24.18 -25.19 -51.51
CA LYS A 381 -24.17 -26.52 -50.84
C LYS A 381 -25.57 -27.05 -50.54
N ARG A 382 -26.56 -26.18 -50.29
CA ARG A 382 -27.95 -26.60 -50.06
C ARG A 382 -28.61 -27.13 -51.33
N ASN A 383 -28.22 -26.62 -52.50
CA ASN A 383 -28.71 -27.12 -53.77
C ASN A 383 -28.05 -28.45 -54.16
N ASP A 384 -26.75 -28.63 -53.87
CA ASP A 384 -26.05 -29.89 -54.19
C ASP A 384 -26.59 -31.08 -53.35
N ILE A 385 -26.97 -30.86 -52.09
CA ILE A 385 -27.62 -31.89 -51.25
C ILE A 385 -29.02 -32.27 -51.81
N ILE A 386 -29.75 -31.32 -52.40
CA ILE A 386 -31.04 -31.61 -53.02
C ILE A 386 -30.85 -32.48 -54.27
N TYR A 387 -29.81 -32.23 -55.08
CA TYR A 387 -29.53 -33.06 -56.25
C TYR A 387 -28.99 -34.45 -55.89
N GLN A 388 -28.23 -34.59 -54.80
CA GLN A 388 -27.76 -35.90 -54.34
C GLN A 388 -28.93 -36.79 -53.87
N ASN A 389 -29.89 -36.23 -53.12
CA ASN A 389 -31.06 -36.98 -52.63
C ASN A 389 -32.03 -37.39 -53.75
N ILE A 390 -32.02 -36.72 -54.90
CA ILE A 390 -32.87 -37.07 -56.06
C ILE A 390 -32.24 -38.23 -56.87
N MET A 391 -30.93 -38.44 -56.79
CA MET A 391 -30.21 -39.50 -57.53
C MET A 391 -30.12 -40.83 -56.75
N ASP A 392 -30.41 -40.84 -55.46
CA ASP A 392 -30.38 -42.05 -54.61
C ASP A 392 -31.78 -42.72 -54.44
N GLU A 393 -32.82 -42.22 -55.15
CA GLU A 393 -34.20 -42.77 -55.14
C GLU A 393 -34.60 -43.51 -56.45
N GLU A 394 -33.66 -43.77 -57.37
CA GLU A 394 -33.81 -44.72 -58.49
C GLU A 394 -32.98 -45.98 -58.26
#